data_AF-A0A4U5PDE8-F1
#
_entry.id   AF-A0A4U5PDE8-F1
#
_cell.length_a   1.000
_cell.length_b   1.000
_cell.length_c   1.000
_cell.angle_alpha   90.00
_cell.angle_beta   90.00
_cell.angle_gamma   90.00
#
_symmetry.space_group_name_H-M   'P 1'
#
loop_
_entity.id
_entity.type
_entity.pdbx_description
1 polymer ?
#
loop_
_entity_poly.entity_id
_entity_poly.type
_entity_poly.pdbx_seq_one_letter_code
_entity_poly.pdbx_strand_id
1 'polypeptide(L)'
;MVFSEPVQVSVFLNLHLIALLTQLSVLVIYLKKPSKLSVVGMFLVNVLSCVQFTLSEIVYHINFALFVFFGLTLNPTNSYQRFLVHSIVYMRSYAEKLLYLTSILLALDRIVLLRNPLWYLSTKLSKKLALFCISWCLTCIVGVLAAEYINCIVLDRYAMVTFELNWYLNHVFNGLLVLELFLHVTFYILYKRSSHQELLNLKQKRTIQVSCLSFVSKPQRLH
;
A
#
# COMPACT_ATOMS: atom_id res chain seq x y z
N MET A 1 -1.57 13.58 -29.72
CA MET A 1 -2.97 13.15 -29.92
C MET A 1 -3.70 13.35 -28.60
N VAL A 2 -4.71 14.22 -28.56
CA VAL A 2 -5.57 14.40 -27.39
C VAL A 2 -6.77 13.47 -27.61
N PHE A 3 -6.86 12.41 -26.82
CA PHE A 3 -8.04 11.54 -26.85
C PHE A 3 -9.27 12.32 -26.39
N SER A 4 -10.43 12.04 -26.97
CA SER A 4 -11.70 12.57 -26.46
C SER A 4 -11.91 12.12 -25.01
N GLU A 5 -12.48 12.99 -24.18
CA GLU A 5 -12.79 12.72 -22.76
C GLU A 5 -13.44 11.35 -22.49
N PRO A 6 -14.42 10.85 -23.27
CA PRO A 6 -14.97 9.50 -23.12
C PRO A 6 -13.95 8.37 -23.26
N VAL A 7 -13.02 8.50 -24.21
CA VAL A 7 -12.00 7.48 -24.44
C VAL A 7 -11.03 7.44 -23.26
N GLN A 8 -10.68 8.60 -22.69
CA GLN A 8 -9.81 8.67 -21.51
C GLN A 8 -10.45 7.98 -20.31
N VAL A 9 -11.71 8.30 -20.00
CA VAL A 9 -12.44 7.71 -18.86
C VAL A 9 -12.55 6.18 -19.01
N SER A 10 -12.86 5.69 -20.21
CA SER A 10 -12.94 4.24 -20.47
C SER A 10 -11.60 3.54 -20.25
N VAL A 11 -10.49 4.11 -20.73
CA VAL A 11 -9.14 3.55 -20.55
C VAL A 11 -8.78 3.47 -19.06
N PHE A 12 -8.98 4.55 -18.30
CA PHE A 12 -8.69 4.56 -16.86
C PHE A 12 -9.52 3.51 -16.11
N LEU A 13 -10.81 3.41 -16.40
CA LEU A 13 -11.68 2.42 -15.75
C LEU A 13 -11.21 0.98 -16.00
N ASN A 14 -10.85 0.67 -17.24
CA ASN A 14 -10.32 -0.66 -17.60
C ASN A 14 -9.01 -0.98 -16.86
N LEU A 15 -8.09 -0.02 -16.78
CA LEU A 15 -6.83 -0.19 -16.05
C LEU A 15 -7.08 -0.44 -14.55
N HIS A 16 -7.99 0.31 -13.93
CA HIS A 16 -8.33 0.11 -12.52
C HIS A 16 -9.04 -1.23 -12.27
N LEU A 17 -9.89 -1.71 -13.18
CA LEU A 17 -10.49 -3.04 -13.07
C LEU A 17 -9.44 -4.15 -13.13
N ILE A 18 -8.47 -4.05 -14.04
CA ILE A 18 -7.36 -5.02 -14.12
C ILE A 18 -6.53 -4.99 -12.84
N ALA A 19 -6.23 -3.79 -12.32
CA ALA A 19 -5.49 -3.62 -11.06
C ALA A 19 -6.25 -4.26 -9.89
N LEU A 20 -7.56 -4.02 -9.79
CA LEU A 20 -8.42 -4.59 -8.76
C LEU A 20 -8.43 -6.13 -8.81
N LEU A 21 -8.62 -6.71 -10.00
CA LEU A 21 -8.61 -8.16 -10.20
C LEU A 21 -7.26 -8.78 -9.79
N THR A 22 -6.16 -8.10 -10.12
CA THR A 22 -4.81 -8.54 -9.74
C THR A 22 -4.63 -8.51 -8.23
N GLN A 23 -5.05 -7.43 -7.55
CA GLN A 23 -4.95 -7.29 -6.09
C GLN A 23 -5.84 -8.31 -5.36
N LEU A 24 -7.06 -8.56 -5.85
CA LEU A 24 -7.95 -9.59 -5.32
C LEU A 24 -7.36 -10.99 -5.49
N SER A 25 -6.70 -11.25 -6.62
CA SER A 25 -6.00 -12.52 -6.84
C SER A 25 -4.87 -12.73 -5.83
N VAL A 26 -4.08 -11.68 -5.57
CA VAL A 26 -3.03 -11.70 -4.51
C VAL A 26 -3.65 -11.95 -3.14
N LEU A 27 -4.78 -11.32 -2.82
CA LEU A 27 -5.49 -11.51 -1.56
C LEU A 27 -6.02 -12.95 -1.41
N VAL A 28 -6.57 -13.54 -2.48
CA VAL A 28 -7.04 -14.94 -2.46
C VAL A 28 -5.87 -15.90 -2.26
N ILE A 29 -4.75 -15.70 -2.97
CA ILE A 29 -3.53 -16.51 -2.80
C ILE A 29 -3.01 -16.40 -1.37
N TYR A 30 -3.05 -15.19 -0.82
CA TYR A 30 -2.65 -14.90 0.55
C TYR A 30 -3.50 -15.68 1.55
N LEU A 31 -4.83 -15.62 1.43
CA LEU A 31 -5.77 -16.27 2.35
C LEU A 31 -5.73 -17.80 2.26
N LYS A 32 -5.40 -18.36 1.10
CA LYS A 32 -5.32 -19.83 0.89
C LYS A 32 -4.07 -20.47 1.46
N LYS A 33 -3.03 -19.71 1.84
CA LYS A 33 -1.74 -20.28 2.25
C LYS A 33 -1.74 -20.61 3.76
N PRO A 34 -1.52 -21.87 4.18
CA PRO A 34 -1.57 -22.25 5.59
C PRO A 34 -0.51 -21.50 6.42
N SER A 35 -0.98 -20.85 7.50
CA SER A 35 -0.29 -19.81 8.26
C SER A 35 0.77 -20.34 9.22
N LYS A 36 1.96 -20.65 8.72
CA LYS A 36 3.19 -20.71 9.56
C LYS A 36 3.93 -19.37 9.64
N LEU A 37 3.52 -18.37 8.88
CA LEU A 37 4.18 -17.07 8.84
C LEU A 37 3.53 -16.12 9.86
N SER A 38 4.24 -15.81 10.93
CA SER A 38 3.89 -14.80 11.94
C SER A 38 4.17 -13.35 11.48
N VAL A 39 4.64 -13.19 10.25
CA VAL A 39 5.39 -12.03 9.70
C VAL A 39 4.52 -11.12 8.82
N VAL A 40 3.20 -11.27 8.82
CA VAL A 40 2.41 -10.96 7.61
C VAL A 40 1.37 -9.83 7.76
N GLY A 41 1.37 -9.12 8.88
CA GLY A 41 0.40 -8.05 9.12
C GLY A 41 0.49 -6.92 8.09
N MET A 42 1.70 -6.37 7.92
CA MET A 42 1.88 -5.16 7.10
C MET A 42 1.64 -5.40 5.60
N PHE A 43 1.99 -6.59 5.10
CA PHE A 43 1.73 -6.93 3.69
C PHE A 43 0.24 -7.02 3.39
N LEU A 44 -0.55 -7.63 4.28
CA LEU A 44 -2.00 -7.68 4.13
C LEU A 44 -2.61 -6.28 4.15
N VAL A 45 -2.18 -5.43 5.10
CA VAL A 45 -2.64 -4.04 5.17
C VAL A 45 -2.32 -3.30 3.87
N ASN A 46 -1.12 -3.45 3.32
CA ASN A 46 -0.77 -2.82 2.04
C ASN A 46 -1.65 -3.30 0.88
N VAL A 47 -1.90 -4.62 0.76
CA VAL A 47 -2.80 -5.16 -0.28
C VAL A 47 -4.22 -4.59 -0.13
N LEU A 48 -4.74 -4.51 1.10
CA LEU A 48 -6.05 -3.92 1.36
C LEU A 48 -6.09 -2.43 1.02
N SER A 49 -5.03 -1.68 1.30
CA SER A 49 -4.92 -0.27 0.92
C SER A 49 -4.88 -0.09 -0.60
N CYS A 50 -4.21 -0.96 -1.34
CA CYS A 50 -4.27 -0.97 -2.81
C CYS A 50 -5.71 -1.20 -3.32
N VAL A 51 -6.44 -2.16 -2.73
CA VAL A 51 -7.84 -2.44 -3.10
C VAL A 51 -8.72 -1.22 -2.81
N GLN A 52 -8.59 -0.63 -1.62
CA GLN A 52 -9.33 0.57 -1.23
C GLN A 52 -9.07 1.75 -2.18
N PHE A 53 -7.81 2.02 -2.51
CA PHE A 53 -7.45 3.08 -3.45
C PHE A 53 -8.06 2.83 -4.83
N THR A 54 -7.92 1.61 -5.36
CA THR A 54 -8.44 1.25 -6.69
C THR A 54 -9.96 1.37 -6.74
N LEU A 55 -10.68 0.95 -5.69
CA LEU A 55 -12.13 1.13 -5.60
C LEU A 55 -12.52 2.61 -5.53
N SER A 56 -11.76 3.44 -4.80
CA SER A 56 -12.03 4.87 -4.69
C SER A 56 -11.86 5.59 -6.03
N GLU A 57 -10.83 5.23 -6.81
CA GLU A 57 -10.63 5.73 -8.18
C GLU A 57 -11.76 5.31 -9.13
N ILE A 58 -12.19 4.04 -9.07
CA ILE A 58 -13.33 3.56 -9.87
C ILE A 58 -14.60 4.36 -9.56
N VAL A 59 -14.92 4.53 -8.27
CA VAL A 59 -16.09 5.30 -7.84
C VAL A 59 -15.99 6.74 -8.32
N TYR A 60 -14.82 7.38 -8.17
CA TYR A 60 -14.60 8.74 -8.65
C TYR A 60 -14.81 8.87 -10.16
N HIS A 61 -14.21 7.98 -10.97
CA HIS A 61 -14.33 8.02 -12.42
C HIS A 61 -15.75 7.72 -12.91
N ILE A 62 -16.50 6.82 -12.25
CA ILE A 62 -17.91 6.57 -12.56
C ILE A 62 -18.74 7.84 -12.28
N ASN A 63 -18.55 8.48 -11.13
CA ASN A 63 -19.28 9.71 -10.79
C ASN A 63 -18.95 10.85 -11.77
N PHE A 64 -17.66 10.98 -12.14
CA PHE A 64 -17.22 11.95 -13.15
C PHE A 64 -17.84 11.66 -14.52
N ALA A 65 -17.87 10.39 -14.96
CA ALA A 65 -18.51 10.00 -16.21
C ALA A 65 -20.02 10.34 -16.19
N LEU A 66 -20.71 10.01 -15.10
CA LEU A 66 -22.13 10.32 -14.95
C LEU A 66 -22.41 11.82 -15.07
N PHE A 67 -21.54 12.64 -14.48
CA PHE A 67 -21.62 14.10 -14.60
C PHE A 67 -21.43 14.57 -16.05
N VAL A 68 -20.36 14.13 -16.73
CA VAL A 68 -20.01 14.58 -18.08
C VAL A 68 -21.03 14.11 -19.13
N PHE A 69 -21.49 12.87 -19.06
CA PHE A 69 -22.35 12.29 -20.11
C PHE A 69 -23.84 12.54 -19.92
N PHE A 70 -24.32 12.56 -18.68
CA PHE A 70 -25.76 12.68 -18.42
C PHE A 70 -26.14 14.09 -17.95
N GLY A 71 -25.18 15.00 -17.82
CA GLY A 71 -25.44 16.37 -17.33
C GLY A 71 -26.08 16.39 -15.95
N LEU A 72 -25.94 15.29 -15.17
CA LEU A 72 -26.39 15.21 -13.80
C LEU A 72 -25.60 16.25 -13.02
N THR A 73 -26.17 17.44 -12.83
CA THR A 73 -25.47 18.55 -12.21
C THR A 73 -24.93 18.12 -10.85
N LEU A 74 -23.60 18.04 -10.73
CA LEU A 74 -22.87 18.11 -9.47
C LEU A 74 -22.97 19.54 -8.90
N ASN A 75 -24.11 20.21 -9.11
CA ASN A 75 -24.49 21.40 -8.38
C ASN A 75 -25.49 20.94 -7.33
N PRO A 76 -24.99 20.26 -6.29
CA PRO A 76 -25.84 19.67 -5.25
C PRO A 76 -26.77 20.74 -4.71
N THR A 77 -28.07 20.52 -4.89
CA THR A 77 -29.11 21.50 -4.55
C THR A 77 -29.35 21.56 -3.04
N ASN A 78 -28.87 20.54 -2.30
CA ASN A 78 -28.93 20.48 -0.85
C ASN A 78 -27.55 20.15 -0.23
N SER A 79 -27.42 20.46 1.06
CA SER A 79 -26.20 20.22 1.87
C SER A 79 -25.79 18.74 1.93
N TYR A 80 -26.75 17.82 1.86
CA TYR A 80 -26.49 16.38 1.90
C TYR A 80 -25.79 15.88 0.62
N GLN A 81 -26.24 16.32 -0.55
CA GLN A 81 -25.59 15.99 -1.82
C GLN A 81 -24.19 16.61 -1.89
N ARG A 82 -23.98 17.83 -1.35
CA ARG A 82 -22.64 18.45 -1.21
C ARG A 82 -21.72 17.56 -0.41
N PHE A 83 -22.19 17.14 0.76
CA PHE A 83 -21.47 16.25 1.64
C PHE A 83 -21.06 14.94 0.94
N LEU A 84 -21.98 14.30 0.20
CA LEU A 84 -21.68 13.05 -0.51
C LEU A 84 -20.62 13.23 -1.61
N VAL A 85 -20.78 14.24 -2.46
CA VAL A 85 -19.84 14.51 -3.56
C VAL A 85 -18.45 14.85 -3.01
N HIS A 86 -18.38 15.72 -2.01
CA HIS A 86 -17.11 16.08 -1.38
C HIS A 86 -16.48 14.87 -0.68
N SER A 87 -17.27 14.07 0.03
CA SER A 87 -16.78 12.84 0.68
C SER A 87 -16.13 11.90 -0.33
N ILE A 88 -16.68 11.73 -1.54
CA ILE A 88 -16.05 10.88 -2.58
C ILE A 88 -14.68 11.44 -2.99
N VAL A 89 -14.58 12.75 -3.23
CA VAL A 89 -13.31 13.41 -3.63
C VAL A 89 -12.26 13.30 -2.52
N TYR A 90 -12.64 13.57 -1.27
CA TYR A 90 -11.71 13.51 -0.14
C TYR A 90 -11.32 12.08 0.21
N MET A 91 -12.24 11.12 0.15
CA MET A 91 -11.93 9.71 0.37
C MET A 91 -10.95 9.18 -0.67
N ARG A 92 -11.05 9.62 -1.94
CA ARG A 92 -10.05 9.32 -2.98
C ARG A 92 -8.67 9.87 -2.62
N SER A 93 -8.56 11.18 -2.38
CA SER A 93 -7.27 11.81 -2.01
C SER A 93 -6.68 11.16 -0.76
N TYR A 94 -7.53 10.79 0.18
CA TYR A 94 -7.11 10.12 1.39
C TYR A 94 -6.64 8.68 1.14
N ALA A 95 -7.31 7.91 0.27
CA ALA A 95 -6.90 6.56 -0.07
C ALA A 95 -5.53 6.55 -0.77
N GLU A 96 -5.24 7.54 -1.61
CA GLU A 96 -3.92 7.74 -2.23
C GLU A 96 -2.83 7.97 -1.16
N LYS A 97 -3.10 8.89 -0.23
CA LYS A 97 -2.23 9.20 0.91
C LYS A 97 -1.98 7.97 1.79
N LEU A 98 -3.01 7.19 2.08
CA LEU A 98 -2.91 5.95 2.83
C LEU A 98 -2.01 4.92 2.13
N LEU A 99 -2.13 4.81 0.80
CA LEU A 99 -1.30 3.91 0.00
C LEU A 99 0.20 4.23 0.16
N TYR A 100 0.58 5.51 0.16
CA TYR A 100 1.98 5.91 0.38
C TYR A 100 2.46 5.55 1.79
N LEU A 101 1.64 5.82 2.81
CA LEU A 101 1.98 5.45 4.19
C LEU A 101 2.17 3.92 4.31
N THR A 102 1.30 3.12 3.68
CA THR A 102 1.41 1.66 3.75
C THR A 102 2.63 1.14 3.01
N SER A 103 3.00 1.73 1.87
CA SER A 103 4.23 1.40 1.15
C SER A 103 5.48 1.71 1.99
N ILE A 104 5.53 2.88 2.65
CA ILE A 104 6.63 3.28 3.53
C ILE A 104 6.78 2.31 4.70
N LEU A 105 5.68 2.02 5.40
CA LEU A 105 5.70 1.11 6.54
C LEU A 105 6.05 -0.31 6.11
N LEU A 106 5.63 -0.74 4.92
CA LEU A 106 6.04 -2.03 4.35
C LEU A 106 7.52 -2.05 4.00
N ALA A 107 8.06 -1.00 3.39
CA ALA A 107 9.49 -0.90 3.10
C ALA A 107 10.32 -0.94 4.39
N LEU A 108 9.89 -0.20 5.42
CA LEU A 108 10.48 -0.21 6.75
C LEU A 108 10.43 -1.62 7.39
N ASP A 109 9.27 -2.28 7.36
CA ASP A 109 9.08 -3.65 7.83
C ASP A 109 10.10 -4.61 7.21
N ARG A 110 10.33 -4.50 5.90
CA ARG A 110 11.31 -5.34 5.18
C ARG A 110 12.76 -4.98 5.47
N ILE A 111 13.10 -3.69 5.60
CA ILE A 111 14.44 -3.25 5.99
C ILE A 111 14.81 -3.80 7.37
N VAL A 112 13.89 -3.71 8.34
CA VAL A 112 14.13 -4.17 9.70
C VAL A 112 14.24 -5.69 9.75
N LEU A 113 13.40 -6.40 9.01
CA LEU A 113 13.49 -7.86 8.85
C LEU A 113 14.86 -8.30 8.30
N LEU A 114 15.36 -7.60 7.26
CA LEU A 114 16.66 -7.91 6.66
C LEU A 114 17.85 -7.55 7.57
N ARG A 115 17.73 -6.47 8.35
CA ARG A 115 18.83 -6.00 9.22
C ARG A 115 18.93 -6.78 10.52
N ASN A 116 17.81 -7.12 11.16
CA ASN A 116 17.81 -7.83 12.44
C ASN A 116 16.62 -8.82 12.56
N PRO A 117 16.72 -10.02 11.96
CA PRO A 117 15.61 -10.96 11.89
C PRO A 117 15.21 -11.53 13.26
N LEU A 118 16.15 -11.71 14.19
CA LEU A 118 15.87 -12.24 15.53
C LEU A 118 15.03 -11.26 16.36
N TRP A 119 15.43 -9.98 16.37
CA TRP A 119 14.68 -8.92 17.04
C TRP A 119 13.32 -8.69 16.38
N TYR A 120 13.25 -8.78 15.06
CA TYR A 120 11.99 -8.67 14.33
C TYR A 120 10.99 -9.75 14.74
N LEU A 121 11.45 -11.01 14.84
CA LEU A 121 10.61 -12.15 15.26
C LEU A 121 10.16 -12.02 16.71
N SER A 122 11.04 -11.62 17.63
CA SER A 122 10.71 -11.49 19.05
C SER A 122 9.72 -10.37 19.33
N THR A 123 9.85 -9.23 18.64
CA THR A 123 8.99 -8.05 18.84
C THR A 123 7.67 -8.10 18.10
N LYS A 124 7.50 -9.04 17.15
CA LYS A 124 6.34 -9.13 16.25
C LYS A 124 6.07 -7.79 15.53
N LEU A 125 7.13 -7.09 15.11
CA LEU A 125 7.07 -5.71 14.61
C LEU A 125 6.01 -5.50 13.53
N SER A 126 5.90 -6.39 12.55
CA SER A 126 4.92 -6.28 11.44
C SER A 126 3.48 -6.11 11.91
N LYS A 127 3.09 -6.80 13.00
CA LYS A 127 1.74 -6.68 13.55
C LYS A 127 1.54 -5.32 14.22
N LYS A 128 2.56 -4.81 14.89
CA LYS A 128 2.51 -3.48 15.53
C LYS A 128 2.43 -2.37 14.49
N LEU A 129 3.23 -2.46 13.41
CA LEU A 129 3.17 -1.52 12.29
C LEU A 129 1.82 -1.57 11.58
N ALA A 130 1.28 -2.77 11.35
CA ALA A 130 -0.07 -2.95 10.77
C ALA A 130 -1.15 -2.31 11.65
N LEU A 131 -1.12 -2.55 12.97
CA LEU A 131 -2.09 -1.98 13.91
C LEU A 131 -1.96 -0.46 13.99
N PHE A 132 -0.74 0.08 14.00
CA PHE A 132 -0.49 1.52 13.90
C PHE A 132 -1.08 2.09 12.61
N CYS A 133 -0.84 1.45 11.47
CA CYS A 133 -1.36 1.88 10.17
C CYS A 133 -2.89 1.88 10.13
N ILE A 134 -3.54 0.83 10.66
CA ILE A 134 -5.01 0.74 10.72
C ILE A 134 -5.57 1.80 11.66
N SER A 135 -4.97 1.98 12.84
CA SER A 135 -5.40 2.99 13.82
C SER A 135 -5.29 4.40 13.22
N TRP A 136 -4.14 4.73 12.63
CA TRP A 136 -3.93 6.00 11.93
C TRP A 136 -4.97 6.16 10.81
N CYS A 137 -5.24 5.08 10.08
CA CYS A 137 -6.18 5.10 8.99
C CYS A 137 -7.60 5.47 9.44
N LEU A 138 -8.08 4.79 10.48
CA LEU A 138 -9.39 5.04 11.07
C LEU A 138 -9.50 6.46 11.62
N THR A 139 -8.47 6.95 12.33
CA THR A 139 -8.44 8.32 12.86
C THR A 139 -8.58 9.35 11.76
N CYS A 140 -7.85 9.21 10.65
CA CYS A 140 -7.94 10.18 9.56
C CYS A 140 -9.27 10.09 8.79
N ILE A 141 -9.81 8.89 8.54
CA ILE A 141 -11.14 8.75 7.89
C ILE A 141 -12.21 9.43 8.73
N VAL A 142 -12.25 9.15 10.04
CA VAL A 142 -13.20 9.78 10.96
C VAL A 142 -13.01 11.29 10.98
N GLY A 143 -11.77 11.78 11.03
CA GLY A 143 -11.45 13.21 11.02
C GLY A 143 -11.93 13.92 9.76
N VAL A 144 -11.70 13.33 8.58
CA VAL A 144 -12.14 13.89 7.29
C VAL A 144 -13.66 13.90 7.19
N LEU A 145 -14.33 12.80 7.53
CA LEU A 145 -15.80 12.73 7.50
C LEU A 145 -16.44 13.70 8.50
N ALA A 146 -15.86 13.86 9.69
CA ALA A 146 -16.33 14.82 10.68
C ALA A 146 -16.15 16.27 10.20
N ALA A 147 -14.99 16.60 9.62
CA ALA A 147 -14.72 17.92 9.06
C ALA A 147 -15.69 18.25 7.91
N GLU A 148 -15.94 17.29 7.01
CA GLU A 148 -16.89 17.48 5.91
C GLU A 148 -18.34 17.58 6.39
N TYR A 149 -18.72 16.80 7.40
CA TYR A 149 -20.05 16.92 8.02
C TYR A 149 -20.25 18.33 8.59
N ILE A 150 -19.26 18.83 9.33
CA ILE A 150 -19.30 20.18 9.90
C ILE A 150 -19.37 21.24 8.79
N ASN A 151 -18.55 21.13 7.75
CA ASN A 151 -18.50 22.13 6.68
C ASN A 151 -19.74 22.14 5.79
N CYS A 152 -20.27 20.97 5.41
CA CYS A 152 -21.40 20.88 4.50
C CYS A 152 -22.76 21.01 5.19
N ILE A 153 -22.91 20.53 6.43
CA ILE A 153 -24.20 20.43 7.10
C ILE A 153 -24.36 21.46 8.22
N VAL A 154 -23.31 21.70 9.02
CA VAL A 154 -23.42 22.58 10.20
C VAL A 154 -23.15 24.05 9.84
N LEU A 155 -22.08 24.32 9.08
CA LEU A 155 -21.58 25.68 8.89
C LEU A 155 -21.88 26.28 7.50
N ASP A 156 -22.19 25.45 6.50
CA ASP A 156 -22.60 25.78 5.12
C ASP A 156 -21.71 26.80 4.36
N ARG A 157 -20.54 27.20 4.88
CA ARG A 157 -19.74 28.32 4.31
C ARG A 157 -18.21 28.25 4.45
N TYR A 158 -17.65 27.27 5.17
CA TYR A 158 -16.19 27.25 5.42
C TYR A 158 -15.44 26.27 4.50
N ALA A 159 -15.36 26.59 3.21
CA ALA A 159 -14.48 25.89 2.26
C ALA A 159 -12.98 26.06 2.59
N MET A 160 -12.62 27.13 3.30
CA MET A 160 -11.24 27.44 3.72
C MET A 160 -10.64 26.34 4.62
N VAL A 161 -11.39 25.81 5.58
CA VAL A 161 -10.86 24.84 6.56
C VAL A 161 -10.47 23.53 5.87
N THR A 162 -11.30 23.02 4.94
CA THR A 162 -10.93 21.81 4.21
C THR A 162 -9.77 22.06 3.23
N PHE A 163 -9.73 23.25 2.60
CA PHE A 163 -8.63 23.61 1.71
C PHE A 163 -7.28 23.61 2.43
N GLU A 164 -7.20 24.26 3.60
CA GLU A 164 -5.99 24.29 4.42
C GLU A 164 -5.59 22.89 4.88
N LEU A 165 -6.55 22.09 5.39
CA LEU A 165 -6.28 20.71 5.81
C LEU A 165 -5.71 19.87 4.66
N ASN A 166 -6.30 19.99 3.46
CA ASN A 166 -5.82 19.26 2.29
C ASN A 166 -4.43 19.73 1.86
N TRP A 167 -4.16 21.04 1.93
CA TRP A 167 -2.85 21.61 1.63
C TRP A 167 -1.76 21.11 2.58
N TYR A 168 -2.03 21.09 3.89
CA TYR A 168 -1.10 20.54 4.90
C TYR A 168 -0.86 19.05 4.69
N LEU A 169 -1.92 18.27 4.46
CA LEU A 169 -1.80 16.85 4.16
C LEU A 169 -0.92 16.64 2.91
N ASN A 170 -1.19 17.35 1.82
CA ASN A 170 -0.39 17.22 0.59
C ASN A 170 1.10 17.52 0.82
N HIS A 171 1.43 18.55 1.61
CA HIS A 171 2.82 18.83 1.97
C HIS A 171 3.49 17.69 2.75
N VAL A 172 2.80 17.17 3.77
CA VAL A 172 3.31 16.04 4.56
C VAL A 172 3.51 14.80 3.67
N PHE A 173 2.55 14.51 2.79
CA PHE A 173 2.61 13.34 1.90
C PHE A 173 3.67 13.47 0.80
N ASN A 174 3.93 14.68 0.29
CA ASN A 174 5.05 14.91 -0.62
C ASN A 174 6.41 14.63 0.05
N GLY A 175 6.55 14.97 1.34
CA GLY A 175 7.74 14.58 2.12
C GLY A 175 7.84 13.06 2.29
N LEU A 176 6.70 12.38 2.50
CA LEU A 176 6.63 10.93 2.61
C LEU A 176 7.02 10.21 1.31
N LEU A 177 6.69 10.74 0.13
CA LEU A 177 7.13 10.19 -1.16
C LEU A 177 8.66 10.13 -1.29
N VAL A 178 9.34 11.20 -0.86
CA VAL A 178 10.80 11.24 -0.88
C VAL A 178 11.38 10.19 0.08
N LEU A 179 10.78 10.05 1.27
CA LEU A 179 11.14 9.03 2.24
C LEU A 179 10.91 7.60 1.71
N GLU A 180 9.79 7.36 1.02
CA GLU A 180 9.48 6.09 0.36
C GLU A 180 10.59 5.69 -0.61
N LEU A 181 11.01 6.61 -1.49
CA LEU A 181 12.10 6.37 -2.44
C LEU A 181 13.40 5.97 -1.72
N PHE A 182 13.79 6.70 -0.68
CA PHE A 182 14.99 6.39 0.10
C PHE A 182 14.90 5.02 0.78
N LEU A 183 13.73 4.65 1.32
CA LEU A 183 13.52 3.35 1.93
C LEU A 183 13.58 2.22 0.89
N HIS A 184 12.98 2.37 -0.28
CA HIS A 184 13.06 1.35 -1.33
C HIS A 184 14.48 1.17 -1.87
N VAL A 185 15.25 2.25 -2.05
CA VAL A 185 16.68 2.17 -2.41
C VAL A 185 17.46 1.44 -1.31
N THR A 186 17.23 1.78 -0.05
CA THR A 186 17.87 1.12 1.10
C THR A 186 17.52 -0.37 1.16
N PHE A 187 16.25 -0.71 0.98
CA PHE A 187 15.77 -2.08 0.89
C PHE A 187 16.45 -2.85 -0.24
N TYR A 188 16.55 -2.27 -1.43
CA TYR A 188 17.21 -2.88 -2.58
C TYR A 188 18.69 -3.18 -2.31
N ILE A 189 19.43 -2.22 -1.74
CA ILE A 189 20.85 -2.39 -1.39
C ILE A 189 21.02 -3.51 -0.36
N LEU A 190 20.21 -3.51 0.71
CA LEU A 190 20.26 -4.54 1.75
C LEU A 190 19.88 -5.92 1.19
N TYR A 191 18.85 -6.00 0.35
CA TYR A 191 18.41 -7.24 -0.29
C TYR A 191 19.51 -7.84 -1.18
N LYS A 192 20.18 -7.00 -1.98
CA LYS A 192 21.29 -7.45 -2.83
C LYS A 192 22.47 -7.99 -2.00
N ARG A 193 22.79 -7.33 -0.89
CA ARG A 193 23.85 -7.79 0.02
C ARG A 193 23.49 -9.12 0.68
N SER A 194 22.28 -9.24 1.22
CA SER A 194 21.81 -10.44 1.90
C SER A 194 21.71 -11.64 0.95
N SER A 195 21.17 -11.46 -0.26
CA SER A 195 21.05 -12.54 -1.25
C SER A 195 22.42 -13.05 -1.73
N HIS A 196 23.40 -12.16 -1.92
CA HIS A 196 24.77 -12.55 -2.24
C HIS A 196 25.41 -13.38 -1.11
N GLN A 197 25.19 -12.97 0.14
CA GLN A 197 25.74 -13.66 1.31
C GLN A 197 25.11 -15.03 1.52
N GLU A 198 23.80 -15.16 1.27
CA GLU A 198 23.10 -16.45 1.29
C GLU A 198 23.59 -17.40 0.18
N LEU A 199 23.84 -16.89 -1.02
CA LEU A 199 24.42 -17.65 -2.12
C LEU A 199 25.82 -18.17 -1.77
N LEU A 200 26.67 -17.34 -1.17
CA LEU A 200 28.00 -17.75 -0.70
C LEU A 200 27.93 -18.85 0.37
N ASN A 201 27.03 -18.70 1.34
CA ASN A 201 26.81 -19.70 2.39
C ASN A 201 26.32 -21.03 1.79
N LEU A 202 25.43 -21.00 0.79
CA LEU A 202 24.96 -22.20 0.08
C LEU A 202 26.08 -22.86 -0.73
N LYS A 203 26.92 -22.08 -1.41
CA LYS A 203 28.10 -22.61 -2.12
C LYS A 203 29.07 -23.27 -1.13
N GLN A 204 29.38 -22.61 -0.01
CA GLN A 204 30.27 -23.17 1.02
C GLN A 204 29.71 -24.47 1.62
N LYS A 205 28.41 -24.53 1.93
CA LYS A 205 27.75 -25.76 2.40
C LYS A 205 27.85 -26.90 1.38
N ARG A 206 27.66 -26.62 0.09
CA ARG A 206 27.84 -27.62 -0.98
C ARG A 206 29.29 -28.09 -1.09
N THR A 207 30.27 -27.18 -1.01
CA THR A 207 31.69 -27.56 -1.01
C THR A 207 32.01 -28.49 0.15
N ILE A 208 31.56 -28.16 1.37
CA ILE A 208 31.75 -29.03 2.55
C ILE A 208 31.11 -30.40 2.35
N GLN A 209 29.88 -30.47 1.84
CA GLN A 209 29.21 -31.75 1.57
C GLN A 209 29.98 -32.61 0.55
N VAL A 210 30.47 -32.01 -0.54
CA VAL A 210 31.27 -32.72 -1.55
C VAL A 210 32.60 -33.20 -0.96
N SER A 211 33.28 -32.36 -0.16
CA SER A 211 34.51 -32.74 0.55
C SER A 211 34.28 -33.93 1.49
N CYS A 212 33.19 -33.91 2.29
CA CYS A 212 32.84 -35.02 3.18
C CYS A 212 32.54 -36.31 2.41
N LEU A 213 31.83 -36.23 1.28
CA LEU A 213 31.54 -37.41 0.43
C LEU A 213 32.82 -38.00 -0.20
N SER A 214 33.75 -37.15 -0.65
CA SER A 214 35.04 -37.59 -1.19
C SER A 214 35.97 -38.24 -0.16
N PHE A 215 35.79 -37.91 1.12
CA PHE A 215 36.54 -38.50 2.23
C PHE A 215 36.03 -39.90 2.58
N VAL A 216 34.70 -40.11 2.49
CA VAL A 216 34.06 -41.42 2.72
C VAL A 216 34.35 -42.40 1.58
N SER A 217 34.58 -41.92 0.35
CA SER A 217 34.81 -42.77 -0.82
C SER A 217 36.26 -43.23 -1.02
N LYS A 218 37.20 -42.94 -0.10
CA LYS A 218 38.54 -43.54 -0.19
C LYS A 218 38.46 -44.99 0.31
N PRO A 219 38.60 -46.00 -0.57
CA PRO A 219 38.64 -47.38 -0.11
C PRO A 219 39.86 -47.54 0.81
N GLN A 220 39.62 -47.98 2.04
CA GLN A 220 40.67 -48.49 2.91
C GLN A 220 41.34 -49.63 2.15
N ARG A 221 42.53 -49.38 1.60
CA ARG A 221 43.42 -50.46 1.20
C ARG A 221 43.83 -51.14 2.50
N LEU A 222 43.12 -52.23 2.81
CA LEU A 222 43.54 -53.23 3.78
C LEU A 222 44.93 -53.70 3.35
N HIS A 223 45.93 -53.30 4.14
CA HIS A 223 47.26 -53.90 4.14
C HIS A 223 47.26 -55.08 5.10
#